data_AF-A0A6J8E027-F1
#
_entry.id   AF-A0A6J8E027-F1
#
_cell.length_a   1.000
_cell.length_b   1.000
_cell.length_c   1.000
_cell.angle_alpha   90.00
_cell.angle_beta   90.00
_cell.angle_gamma   90.00
#
_symmetry.space_group_name_H-M   'P 1'
#
loop_
_entity.id
_entity.type
_entity.pdbx_description
1 polymer ?
#
loop_
_entity_poly.entity_id
_entity_poly.type
_entity_poly.pdbx_seq_one_letter_code
_entity_poly.pdbx_strand_id
1 'polypeptide(L)'
;MNLKDVSESCEFSATCTSTKQKPAEKPNMSKISDANKAAITSLKRQLDNSEAEHNTMTLVEKAKDQARRCTNCHETGNKADGNKNNQPCAKLPCMSISSCCQVDKHPEYTIEKRRKQREVGQLKQKMKKMTEVQKMLETYTLTRKNDFISNMKERLRATNPRKYIDSSILMRDLFALNVF
;
A
#
# COMPACT_ATOMS: atom_id res chain seq x y z
N MET A 1 -76.53 -14.18 28.27
CA MET A 1 -76.08 -15.56 28.05
C MET A 1 -76.57 -16.02 26.69
N ASN A 2 -75.66 -16.16 25.73
CA ASN A 2 -75.84 -17.00 24.55
C ASN A 2 -74.46 -17.23 23.93
N LEU A 3 -74.01 -18.48 23.94
CA LEU A 3 -72.85 -18.98 23.21
C LEU A 3 -73.32 -19.43 21.83
N LYS A 4 -72.67 -18.97 20.76
CA LYS A 4 -72.56 -19.70 19.49
C LYS A 4 -71.22 -19.42 18.81
N ASP A 5 -70.47 -20.51 18.74
CA ASP A 5 -69.67 -21.03 17.63
C ASP A 5 -68.45 -20.29 17.07
N VAL A 6 -67.36 -21.05 17.17
CA VAL A 6 -66.08 -21.02 16.48
C VAL A 6 -66.29 -21.41 15.01
N SER A 7 -65.65 -20.71 14.07
CA SER A 7 -65.10 -21.35 12.85
C SER A 7 -64.03 -20.48 12.20
N GLU A 8 -62.94 -21.16 11.86
CA GLU A 8 -61.71 -20.69 11.22
C GLU A 8 -61.95 -20.19 9.79
N SER A 9 -61.19 -19.19 9.38
CA SER A 9 -60.57 -19.20 8.04
C SER A 9 -59.38 -18.23 8.02
N CYS A 10 -58.20 -18.81 8.03
CA CYS A 10 -56.95 -18.18 7.60
C CYS A 10 -57.07 -17.87 6.10
N GLU A 11 -57.07 -16.60 5.71
CA GLU A 11 -56.69 -16.21 4.35
C GLU A 11 -55.31 -15.59 4.34
N PHE A 12 -54.38 -16.45 3.94
CA PHE A 12 -52.99 -16.22 3.63
C PHE A 12 -52.88 -15.38 2.35
N SER A 13 -52.37 -14.15 2.45
CA SER A 13 -51.89 -13.40 1.29
C SER A 13 -50.57 -12.69 1.59
N ALA A 14 -49.56 -13.48 1.93
CA ALA A 14 -48.17 -13.06 1.88
C ALA A 14 -47.68 -13.07 0.43
N THR A 15 -47.78 -11.94 -0.28
CA THR A 15 -47.03 -11.73 -1.52
C THR A 15 -45.57 -11.44 -1.18
N CYS A 16 -44.80 -12.52 -1.00
CA CYS A 16 -43.35 -12.46 -0.88
C CYS A 16 -42.74 -12.21 -2.26
N THR A 17 -42.46 -10.95 -2.58
CA THR A 17 -41.64 -10.59 -3.74
C THR A 17 -40.19 -10.97 -3.44
N SER A 18 -39.80 -12.17 -3.86
CA SER A 18 -38.41 -12.62 -3.86
C SER A 18 -37.62 -11.85 -4.93
N THR A 19 -36.99 -10.75 -4.54
CA THR A 19 -35.91 -10.14 -5.32
C THR A 19 -34.77 -11.13 -5.40
N LYS A 20 -34.53 -11.70 -6.59
CA LYS A 20 -33.34 -12.51 -6.91
C LYS A 20 -32.09 -11.69 -6.63
N GLN A 21 -31.51 -11.84 -5.45
CA GLN A 21 -30.15 -11.38 -5.19
C GLN A 21 -29.20 -12.29 -5.97
N LYS A 22 -28.52 -11.70 -6.96
CA LYS A 22 -27.40 -12.30 -7.68
C LYS A 22 -26.37 -12.77 -6.62
N PRO A 23 -25.93 -14.04 -6.62
CA PRO A 23 -24.96 -14.50 -5.62
C PRO A 23 -23.69 -13.67 -5.75
N ALA A 24 -23.27 -13.02 -4.66
CA ALA A 24 -22.01 -12.32 -4.60
C ALA A 24 -20.89 -13.29 -5.00
N GLU A 25 -20.19 -13.00 -6.10
CA GLU A 25 -18.97 -13.72 -6.45
C GLU A 25 -18.02 -13.63 -5.26
N LYS A 26 -17.73 -14.78 -4.64
CA LYS A 26 -16.78 -14.83 -3.54
C LYS A 26 -15.43 -14.33 -4.09
N PRO A 27 -14.82 -13.31 -3.46
CA PRO A 27 -13.55 -12.80 -3.93
C PRO A 27 -12.51 -13.92 -3.93
N ASN A 28 -11.90 -14.16 -5.09
CA ASN A 28 -10.83 -15.15 -5.23
C ASN A 28 -9.59 -14.64 -4.47
N MET A 29 -9.29 -15.27 -3.33
CA MET A 29 -8.21 -14.89 -2.43
C MET A 29 -6.83 -14.86 -3.10
N SER A 30 -6.62 -15.70 -4.13
CA SER A 30 -5.40 -15.66 -4.94
C SER A 30 -5.28 -14.33 -5.68
N LYS A 31 -6.35 -13.87 -6.33
CA LYS A 31 -6.36 -12.60 -7.06
C LYS A 31 -6.11 -11.40 -6.16
N ILE A 32 -6.64 -11.43 -4.92
CA ILE A 32 -6.38 -10.39 -3.92
C ILE A 32 -4.92 -10.40 -3.49
N SER A 33 -4.34 -11.58 -3.25
CA SER A 33 -2.94 -11.76 -2.89
C SER A 33 -2.01 -11.20 -3.97
N ASP A 34 -2.30 -11.54 -5.23
CA ASP A 34 -1.48 -11.10 -6.37
C ASP A 34 -1.59 -9.58 -6.58
N ALA A 35 -2.80 -9.02 -6.46
CA ALA A 35 -3.01 -7.57 -6.50
C ALA A 35 -2.26 -6.84 -5.37
N ASN A 36 -2.29 -7.38 -4.15
CA ASN A 36 -1.56 -6.82 -3.02
C ASN A 36 -0.05 -6.89 -3.22
N LYS A 37 0.48 -7.99 -3.74
CA LYS A 37 1.92 -8.12 -4.08
C LYS A 37 2.33 -7.11 -5.15
N ALA A 38 1.53 -6.94 -6.20
CA ALA A 38 1.79 -5.94 -7.24
C ALA A 38 1.78 -4.51 -6.66
N ALA A 39 0.82 -4.21 -5.78
CA ALA A 39 0.74 -2.92 -5.09
C ALA A 39 1.96 -2.66 -4.19
N ILE A 40 2.42 -3.67 -3.44
CA ILE A 40 3.63 -3.59 -2.61
C ILE A 40 4.87 -3.28 -3.47
N THR A 41 5.05 -3.99 -4.59
CA THR A 41 6.16 -3.73 -5.51
C THR A 41 6.12 -2.32 -6.08
N SER A 42 4.93 -1.84 -6.47
CA SER A 42 4.74 -0.46 -6.95
C SER A 42 5.07 0.58 -5.88
N LEU A 43 4.58 0.38 -4.64
CA LEU A 43 4.89 1.26 -3.50
C LEU A 43 6.38 1.27 -3.17
N LYS A 44 7.06 0.13 -3.28
CA LYS A 44 8.51 0.05 -3.06
C LYS A 44 9.27 0.89 -4.09
N ARG A 45 8.91 0.80 -5.37
CA ARG A 45 9.52 1.63 -6.42
C ARG A 45 9.29 3.13 -6.18
N GLN A 46 8.08 3.52 -5.76
CA GLN A 46 7.78 4.91 -5.42
C GLN A 46 8.61 5.39 -4.22
N LEU A 47 8.77 4.53 -3.21
CA LEU A 47 9.60 4.82 -2.05
C LEU A 47 11.07 5.01 -2.44
N ASP A 48 11.63 4.08 -3.23
CA ASP A 48 13.02 4.15 -3.68
C ASP A 48 13.29 5.45 -4.46
N ASN A 49 12.37 5.84 -5.35
CA ASN A 49 12.45 7.10 -6.08
C ASN A 49 12.39 8.33 -5.15
N SER A 50 11.44 8.35 -4.21
CA SER A 50 11.26 9.48 -3.28
C SER A 50 12.44 9.60 -2.30
N GLU A 51 13.02 8.47 -1.88
CA GLU A 51 14.23 8.44 -1.06
C GLU A 51 15.45 8.93 -1.85
N ALA A 52 15.59 8.53 -3.11
CA ALA A 52 16.66 9.03 -3.97
C ALA A 52 16.58 10.56 -4.11
N GLU A 53 15.39 11.12 -4.39
CA GLU A 53 15.16 12.57 -4.46
C GLU A 53 15.46 13.27 -3.13
N HIS A 54 15.02 12.72 -2.00
CA HIS A 54 15.34 13.31 -0.70
C HIS A 54 16.85 13.25 -0.38
N ASN A 55 17.53 12.18 -0.79
CA ASN A 55 18.96 12.00 -0.58
C ASN A 55 19.79 12.95 -1.43
N THR A 56 19.45 13.13 -2.71
CA THR A 56 20.08 14.17 -3.54
C THR A 56 19.87 15.54 -2.91
N MET A 57 18.67 15.79 -2.37
CA MET A 57 18.41 17.07 -1.72
C MET A 57 19.27 17.29 -0.45
N THR A 58 19.54 16.22 0.28
CA THR A 58 20.37 16.26 1.50
C THR A 58 21.85 16.46 1.18
N LEU A 59 22.33 16.01 0.01
CA LEU A 59 23.73 16.22 -0.40
C LEU A 59 24.02 17.69 -0.71
N VAL A 60 23.09 18.41 -1.35
CA VAL A 60 23.24 19.85 -1.62
C VAL A 60 23.35 20.66 -0.33
N GLU A 61 22.62 20.28 0.73
CA GLU A 61 22.71 20.93 2.05
C GLU A 61 24.09 20.81 2.70
N LYS A 62 24.85 19.75 2.40
CA LYS A 62 26.17 19.54 2.97
C LYS A 62 27.25 20.40 2.33
N ALA A 63 26.99 21.02 1.18
CA ALA A 63 27.91 21.91 0.47
C ALA A 63 27.90 23.36 1.02
N LYS A 64 27.84 23.50 2.36
CA LYS A 64 27.72 24.80 3.03
C LYS A 64 29.06 25.54 3.07
N ASP A 65 29.24 26.51 2.17
CA ASP A 65 30.30 27.52 2.29
C ASP A 65 29.80 28.75 3.06
N GLN A 66 30.46 29.08 4.17
CA GLN A 66 30.14 30.24 5.03
C GLN A 66 30.63 31.59 4.47
N ALA A 67 31.10 31.64 3.22
CA ALA A 67 31.60 32.87 2.61
C ALA A 67 30.45 33.89 2.39
N ARG A 68 30.71 35.18 2.63
CA ARG A 68 29.75 36.25 2.30
C ARG A 68 29.50 36.25 0.78
N ARG A 69 28.28 35.89 0.37
CA ARG A 69 27.84 35.81 -1.03
C ARG A 69 26.89 36.94 -1.39
N CYS A 70 26.82 37.29 -2.68
CA CYS A 70 25.87 38.26 -3.21
C CYS A 70 24.43 37.87 -2.84
N THR A 71 23.56 38.82 -2.53
CA THR A 71 22.11 38.55 -2.35
C THR A 71 21.38 38.35 -3.68
N ASN A 72 21.93 38.87 -4.79
CA ASN A 72 21.32 38.73 -6.11
C ASN A 72 21.75 37.44 -6.83
N CYS A 73 23.05 37.24 -7.03
CA CYS A 73 23.58 36.12 -7.84
C CYS A 73 24.17 34.96 -7.01
N HIS A 74 24.24 35.07 -5.69
CA HIS A 74 24.78 34.04 -4.77
C HIS A 74 26.23 33.60 -5.05
N GLU A 75 27.02 34.39 -5.77
CA GLU A 75 28.46 34.16 -5.93
C GLU A 75 29.29 34.85 -4.85
N THR A 76 30.49 34.30 -4.59
CA THR A 76 31.49 34.91 -3.72
C THR A 76 32.18 36.08 -4.41
N GLY A 77 32.69 37.04 -3.61
CA GLY A 77 33.39 38.23 -4.13
C GLY A 77 32.49 39.38 -4.58
N ASN A 78 31.24 39.08 -4.94
CA ASN A 78 30.22 40.08 -5.27
C ASN A 78 29.39 40.39 -4.01
N LYS A 79 29.84 41.31 -3.15
CA LYS A 79 29.06 41.66 -1.94
C LYS A 79 27.81 42.45 -2.33
N ALA A 80 26.67 42.09 -1.75
CA ALA A 80 25.46 42.90 -1.85
C ALA A 80 25.44 43.98 -0.78
N ASP A 81 24.81 45.10 -1.14
CA ASP A 81 24.90 46.45 -0.56
C ASP A 81 26.33 46.97 -0.51
N GLY A 82 26.64 47.84 -1.47
CA GLY A 82 28.00 48.32 -1.60
C GLY A 82 28.91 47.24 -2.18
N ASN A 83 28.95 47.15 -3.52
CA ASN A 83 30.26 46.97 -4.16
C ASN A 83 31.25 47.94 -3.49
N LYS A 84 32.57 47.79 -3.60
CA LYS A 84 33.52 48.75 -2.97
C LYS A 84 33.20 50.24 -3.31
N ASN A 85 32.31 50.47 -4.31
CA ASN A 85 31.69 51.73 -4.73
C ASN A 85 30.12 51.74 -4.91
N ASN A 86 29.29 50.98 -4.18
CA ASN A 86 27.80 51.03 -4.29
C ASN A 86 27.19 50.67 -5.66
N GLN A 87 27.93 49.95 -6.51
CA GLN A 87 27.43 49.52 -7.82
C GLN A 87 26.50 48.31 -7.71
N PRO A 88 25.39 48.27 -8.48
CA PRO A 88 24.50 47.11 -8.53
C PRO A 88 25.22 45.88 -9.06
N CYS A 89 24.78 44.69 -8.63
CA CYS A 89 25.35 43.42 -9.10
C CYS A 89 25.19 43.30 -10.62
N ALA A 90 26.29 43.13 -11.34
CA ALA A 90 26.31 43.01 -12.80
C ALA A 90 25.87 41.63 -13.31
N LYS A 91 25.65 40.66 -12.41
CA LYS A 91 25.27 39.29 -12.75
C LYS A 91 23.77 39.09 -12.65
N LEU A 92 23.29 38.16 -13.47
CA LEU A 92 21.89 37.74 -13.45
C LEU A 92 21.50 37.23 -12.05
N PRO A 93 20.23 37.44 -11.64
CA PRO A 93 19.71 36.85 -10.42
C PRO A 93 19.86 35.33 -10.40
N CYS A 94 20.10 34.76 -9.23
CA CYS A 94 20.14 33.33 -9.07
C CYS A 94 18.76 32.73 -9.38
N MET A 95 18.70 31.80 -10.31
CA MET A 95 17.44 31.21 -10.78
C MET A 95 17.06 29.92 -10.03
N SER A 96 18.03 29.24 -9.43
CA SER A 96 17.77 27.96 -8.74
C SER A 96 18.93 27.53 -7.84
N ILE A 97 18.61 26.74 -6.81
CA ILE A 97 19.62 26.17 -5.92
C ILE A 97 20.60 25.22 -6.61
N SER A 98 20.22 24.58 -7.72
CA SER A 98 21.14 23.73 -8.48
C SER A 98 22.30 24.51 -9.07
N SER A 99 22.15 25.84 -9.24
CA SER A 99 23.20 26.71 -9.75
C SER A 99 24.14 27.24 -8.67
N CYS A 100 23.63 27.54 -7.47
CA CYS A 100 24.43 28.20 -6.42
C CYS A 100 24.69 27.35 -5.17
N CYS A 101 23.96 26.25 -4.99
CA CYS A 101 23.99 25.34 -3.85
C CYS A 101 23.80 26.02 -2.47
N GLN A 102 23.21 27.22 -2.44
CA GLN A 102 23.02 28.00 -1.20
C GLN A 102 21.62 27.80 -0.62
N VAL A 103 21.44 26.78 0.22
CA VAL A 103 20.14 26.44 0.83
C VAL A 103 19.52 27.61 1.60
N ASP A 104 20.33 28.35 2.35
CA ASP A 104 19.83 29.48 3.17
C ASP A 104 19.26 30.63 2.29
N LYS A 105 19.56 30.65 0.99
CA LYS A 105 19.03 31.62 0.01
C LYS A 105 17.86 31.08 -0.81
N HIS A 106 17.58 29.78 -0.70
CA HIS A 106 16.52 29.08 -1.43
C HIS A 106 15.55 28.42 -0.43
N PRO A 107 14.72 29.19 0.28
CA PRO A 107 13.78 28.64 1.28
C PRO A 107 12.77 27.66 0.67
N GLU A 108 12.41 27.83 -0.61
CA GLU A 108 11.57 26.92 -1.38
C GLU A 108 12.15 25.50 -1.41
N TYR A 109 13.46 25.38 -1.44
CA TYR A 109 14.15 24.09 -1.41
C TYR A 109 14.00 23.38 -0.07
N THR A 110 14.10 24.13 1.03
CA THR A 110 13.92 23.58 2.38
C THR A 110 12.48 23.09 2.58
N ILE A 111 11.50 23.83 2.04
CA ILE A 111 10.09 23.44 2.06
C ILE A 111 9.89 22.14 1.28
N GLU A 112 10.44 22.05 0.07
CA GLU A 112 10.32 20.88 -0.79
C GLU A 112 11.01 19.66 -0.18
N LYS A 113 12.18 19.83 0.44
CA LYS A 113 12.87 18.75 1.15
C LYS A 113 12.00 18.18 2.28
N ARG A 114 11.43 19.05 3.13
CA ARG A 114 10.51 18.63 4.20
C ARG A 114 9.25 17.97 3.65
N ARG A 115 8.77 18.40 2.48
CA ARG A 115 7.65 17.75 1.79
C ARG A 115 8.02 16.33 1.37
N LYS A 116 9.17 16.15 0.71
CA LYS A 116 9.69 14.83 0.31
C LYS A 116 9.96 13.90 1.49
N GLN A 117 10.53 14.43 2.58
CA GLN A 117 10.73 13.65 3.80
C GLN A 117 9.41 13.10 4.38
N ARG A 118 8.34 13.92 4.37
CA ARG A 118 7.00 13.48 4.78
C ARG A 118 6.43 12.43 3.83
N GLU A 119 6.62 12.62 2.52
CA GLU A 119 6.20 11.68 1.49
C GLU A 119 6.85 10.29 1.69
N VAL A 120 8.17 10.25 1.91
CA VAL A 120 8.91 9.03 2.28
C VAL A 120 8.32 8.36 3.53
N GLY A 121 8.02 9.14 4.58
CA GLY A 121 7.40 8.62 5.80
C GLY A 121 6.03 7.99 5.55
N GLN A 122 5.19 8.64 4.74
CA GLN A 122 3.87 8.13 4.38
C GLN A 122 3.96 6.86 3.53
N LEU A 123 4.86 6.81 2.54
CA LEU A 123 5.09 5.63 1.70
C LEU A 123 5.58 4.44 2.53
N LYS A 124 6.52 4.65 3.45
CA LYS A 124 6.96 3.60 4.40
C LYS A 124 5.81 3.05 5.22
N GLN A 125 4.96 3.93 5.76
CA GLN A 125 3.81 3.50 6.56
C GLN A 125 2.79 2.71 5.72
N LYS A 126 2.47 3.17 4.51
CA LYS A 126 1.58 2.46 3.58
C LYS A 126 2.14 1.09 3.21
N MET A 127 3.42 1.01 2.88
CA MET A 127 4.09 -0.25 2.54
C MET A 127 4.07 -1.23 3.72
N LYS A 128 4.34 -0.75 4.95
CA LYS A 128 4.27 -1.58 6.16
C LYS A 128 2.87 -2.18 6.35
N LYS A 129 1.83 -1.35 6.28
CA LYS A 129 0.43 -1.79 6.42
C LYS A 129 0.05 -2.83 5.35
N MET A 130 0.39 -2.58 4.08
CA MET A 130 0.10 -3.52 3.00
C MET A 130 0.86 -4.84 3.15
N THR A 131 2.13 -4.79 3.58
CA THR A 131 2.92 -5.99 3.84
C THR A 131 2.34 -6.82 4.98
N GLU A 132 1.84 -6.18 6.03
CA GLU A 132 1.18 -6.86 7.15
C GLU A 132 -0.12 -7.54 6.70
N VAL A 133 -0.96 -6.85 5.93
CA VAL A 133 -2.17 -7.43 5.32
C VAL A 133 -1.82 -8.62 4.44
N GLN A 134 -0.77 -8.50 3.62
CA GLN A 134 -0.32 -9.59 2.76
C GLN A 134 0.13 -10.82 3.56
N LYS A 135 0.88 -10.62 4.65
CA LYS A 135 1.26 -11.72 5.55
C LYS A 135 0.05 -12.38 6.19
N MET A 136 -0.92 -11.59 6.66
CA MET A 136 -2.17 -12.14 7.22
C MET A 136 -2.93 -12.98 6.18
N LEU A 137 -2.98 -12.52 4.93
CA LEU A 137 -3.63 -13.22 3.84
C LEU A 137 -2.93 -14.56 3.53
N GLU A 138 -1.61 -14.57 3.50
CA GLU A 138 -0.79 -15.77 3.29
C GLU A 138 -0.99 -16.78 4.42
N THR A 139 -0.92 -16.33 5.68
CA THR A 139 -1.19 -17.18 6.85
C THR A 139 -2.60 -17.75 6.80
N TYR A 140 -3.62 -16.91 6.55
CA TYR A 140 -5.01 -17.37 6.44
C TYR A 140 -5.18 -18.44 5.35
N THR A 141 -4.57 -18.22 4.19
CA THR A 141 -4.64 -19.16 3.06
C THR A 141 -3.96 -20.48 3.41
N LEU A 142 -2.81 -20.44 4.09
CA LEU A 142 -2.08 -21.63 4.52
C LEU A 142 -2.87 -22.41 5.57
N THR A 143 -3.40 -21.74 6.60
CA THR A 143 -4.22 -22.34 7.65
C THR A 143 -5.45 -23.02 7.05
N ARG A 144 -6.20 -22.32 6.17
CA ARG A 144 -7.36 -22.93 5.49
C ARG A 144 -7.00 -24.18 4.70
N LYS A 145 -5.87 -24.17 3.98
CA LYS A 145 -5.41 -25.35 3.22
C LYS A 145 -5.08 -26.51 4.16
N ASN A 146 -4.41 -26.24 5.28
CA ASN A 146 -4.08 -27.25 6.27
C ASN A 146 -5.34 -27.82 6.95
N ASP A 147 -6.30 -26.96 7.31
CA ASP A 147 -7.57 -27.37 7.90
C ASP A 147 -8.38 -28.23 6.91
N PHE A 148 -8.43 -27.83 5.64
CA PHE A 148 -9.05 -28.62 4.58
C PHE A 148 -8.41 -30.01 4.48
N ILE A 149 -7.08 -30.06 4.39
CA ILE A 149 -6.33 -31.31 4.27
C ILE A 149 -6.61 -32.21 5.47
N SER A 150 -6.50 -31.70 6.71
CA SER A 150 -6.71 -32.48 7.93
C SER A 150 -8.13 -33.06 7.98
N ASN A 151 -9.15 -32.22 7.77
CA ASN A 151 -10.56 -32.65 7.80
C ASN A 151 -10.90 -33.64 6.68
N MET A 152 -10.45 -33.39 5.46
CA MET A 152 -10.77 -34.26 4.33
C MET A 152 -9.98 -35.56 4.35
N LYS A 153 -8.75 -35.55 4.85
CA LYS A 153 -7.91 -36.75 4.98
C LYS A 153 -8.57 -37.80 5.84
N GLU A 154 -9.10 -37.41 7.00
CA GLU A 154 -9.79 -38.32 7.91
C GLU A 154 -11.07 -38.88 7.29
N ARG A 155 -11.90 -38.00 6.70
CA ARG A 155 -13.16 -38.40 6.06
C ARG A 155 -12.93 -39.37 4.92
N LEU A 156 -11.98 -39.09 4.03
CA LEU A 156 -11.67 -39.96 2.90
C LEU A 156 -11.19 -41.34 3.35
N ARG A 157 -10.30 -41.40 4.35
CA ARG A 157 -9.84 -42.67 4.94
C ARG A 157 -10.98 -43.46 5.56
N ALA A 158 -11.88 -42.80 6.28
CA ALA A 158 -13.02 -43.45 6.90
C ALA A 158 -14.01 -44.01 5.86
N THR A 159 -14.28 -43.28 4.77
CA THR A 159 -15.21 -43.71 3.72
C THR A 159 -14.63 -44.83 2.85
N ASN A 160 -13.32 -44.81 2.54
CA ASN A 160 -12.70 -45.82 1.68
C ASN A 160 -11.35 -46.32 2.24
N PRO A 161 -11.35 -47.11 3.33
CA PRO A 161 -10.11 -47.52 4.01
C PRO A 161 -9.17 -48.33 3.11
N ARG A 162 -9.72 -49.24 2.29
CA ARG A 162 -8.93 -50.10 1.39
C ARG A 162 -8.28 -49.33 0.23
N LYS A 163 -8.94 -48.28 -0.28
CA LYS A 163 -8.43 -47.46 -1.38
C LYS A 163 -7.24 -46.60 -0.94
N TYR A 164 -7.30 -46.10 0.30
CA TYR A 164 -6.32 -45.15 0.85
C TYR A 164 -5.31 -45.79 1.82
N ILE A 165 -5.05 -47.10 1.65
CA ILE A 165 -3.90 -47.76 2.29
C ILE A 165 -2.61 -47.08 1.84
N ASP A 166 -2.51 -46.78 0.55
CA ASP A 166 -1.43 -45.96 -0.01
C ASP A 166 -1.71 -44.47 0.25
N SER A 167 -0.81 -43.85 1.02
CA SER A 167 -0.91 -42.43 1.35
C SER A 167 -0.69 -41.51 0.14
N SER A 168 -0.05 -41.99 -0.93
CA SER A 168 0.18 -41.19 -2.15
C SER A 168 -1.12 -40.94 -2.91
N ILE A 169 -1.96 -41.98 -3.03
CA ILE A 169 -3.29 -41.92 -3.66
C ILE A 169 -4.20 -40.96 -2.89
N LEU A 170 -4.15 -41.01 -1.57
CA LEU A 170 -4.91 -40.10 -0.71
C LEU A 170 -4.50 -38.64 -0.90
N MET A 171 -3.20 -38.35 -0.91
CA MET A 171 -2.71 -36.98 -1.09
C MET A 171 -3.06 -36.44 -2.48
N ARG A 172 -2.95 -37.27 -3.54
CA ARG A 172 -3.36 -36.89 -4.89
C ARG A 172 -4.85 -36.52 -4.95
N ASP A 173 -5.71 -37.37 -4.40
CA ASP A 173 -7.16 -37.15 -4.41
C ASP A 173 -7.53 -35.93 -3.53
N LEU A 174 -6.83 -35.69 -2.40
CA LEU A 174 -6.97 -34.48 -1.59
C LEU A 174 -6.60 -33.20 -2.36
N PHE A 175 -5.49 -33.22 -3.10
CA PHE A 175 -5.10 -32.07 -3.91
C PHE A 175 -6.10 -31.80 -5.03
N ALA A 176 -6.66 -32.83 -5.66
CA ALA A 176 -7.71 -32.67 -6.67
C ALA A 176 -9.00 -32.05 -6.11
N LEU A 177 -9.34 -32.32 -4.85
CA LEU A 177 -10.50 -31.73 -4.18
C LEU A 177 -10.27 -30.30 -3.69
N ASN A 178 -9.02 -29.88 -3.51
CA ASN A 178 -8.62 -28.55 -3.01
C ASN A 178 -8.56 -27.47 -4.13
N VAL A 179 -9.11 -27.73 -5.32
CA VAL A 179 -9.00 -26.86 -6.52
C VAL A 179 -10.06 -25.75 -6.58
N PHE A 180 -10.90 -25.58 -5.55
CA PHE A 180 -11.92 -24.53 -5.45
C PHE A 180 -11.78 -23.69 -4.18
#